data_AF-A0A0X8NWC3-F1
#
_entry.id   AF-A0A0X8NWC3-F1
#
_cell.length_a   1.000
_cell.length_b   1.000
_cell.length_c   1.000
_cell.angle_alpha   90.00
_cell.angle_beta   90.00
_cell.angle_gamma   90.00
#
_symmetry.space_group_name_H-M   'P 1'
#
loop_
_entity.id
_entity.type
_entity.pdbx_description
1 polymer ?
#
loop_
_entity_poly.entity_id
_entity_poly.type
_entity_poly.pdbx_seq_one_letter_code
_entity_poly.pdbx_strand_id
1 'polypeptide(L)'
;MDIHTLSKQVAGQPTIMDLAQEMKLIRALMQVPPRHIAAHPTQFQRIVAALALTHTDSGVFELTPATDAFFAAFHQWLRQMRDSVCPELSDALIENFSLSAQEFADRMPPPD
;
A
#
# COMPACT_ATOMS: atom_id res chain seq x y z
N MET A 1 13.16 10.92 -3.65
CA MET A 1 13.52 9.71 -2.89
C MET A 1 13.52 8.55 -3.86
N ASP A 2 14.55 7.69 -3.81
CA ASP A 2 14.70 6.57 -4.74
C ASP A 2 14.06 5.30 -4.20
N ILE A 3 13.66 4.41 -5.11
CA ILE A 3 12.99 3.15 -4.76
C ILE A 3 13.87 2.23 -3.90
N HIS A 4 15.20 2.32 -4.05
CA HIS A 4 16.15 1.57 -3.23
C HIS A 4 16.17 2.04 -1.77
N THR A 5 16.12 3.35 -1.54
CA THR A 5 16.05 3.95 -0.21
C THR A 5 14.73 3.57 0.47
N LEU A 6 13.62 3.63 -0.29
CA LEU A 6 12.31 3.25 0.20
C LEU A 6 12.24 1.76 0.53
N SER A 7 12.79 0.89 -0.34
CA SER A 7 12.85 -0.55 -0.11
C SER A 7 13.62 -0.90 1.16
N LYS A 8 14.75 -0.23 1.43
CA LYS A 8 15.50 -0.40 2.68
C LYS A 8 14.73 0.08 3.90
N GLN A 9 14.03 1.21 3.80
CA GLN A 9 13.19 1.70 4.90
C GLN A 9 12.09 0.70 5.24
N VAL A 10 11.38 0.20 4.22
CA VAL A 10 10.30 -0.78 4.39
C VAL A 10 10.84 -2.10 4.95
N ALA A 11 11.97 -2.59 4.45
CA ALA A 11 12.58 -3.84 4.94
C ALA A 11 13.14 -3.73 6.38
N GLY A 12 13.46 -2.52 6.83
CA GLY A 12 13.95 -2.25 8.18
C GLY A 12 12.84 -1.95 9.19
N GLN A 13 11.58 -1.90 8.76
CA GLN A 13 10.44 -1.63 9.63
C GLN A 13 9.85 -2.94 10.20
N PRO A 14 9.26 -2.89 11.41
CA PRO A 14 8.46 -3.99 11.92
C PRO A 14 7.29 -4.32 10.98
N THR A 15 6.84 -5.57 11.00
CA THR A 15 5.66 -6.04 10.25
C THR A 15 4.36 -5.36 10.71
N ILE A 16 4.34 -4.88 11.95
CA ILE A 16 3.28 -4.07 12.56
C ILE A 16 3.71 -2.61 12.51
N MET A 17 2.94 -1.76 11.84
CA MET A 17 3.29 -0.35 11.62
C MET A 17 2.06 0.54 11.90
N ASP A 18 2.27 1.66 12.60
CA ASP A 18 1.24 2.68 12.78
C ASP A 18 0.73 3.19 11.44
N LEU A 19 -0.58 3.46 11.35
CA LEU A 19 -1.22 3.97 10.14
C LEU A 19 -0.54 5.25 9.60
N ALA A 20 -0.11 6.14 10.49
CA ALA A 20 0.61 7.37 10.11
C ALA A 20 1.95 7.09 9.41
N GLN A 21 2.65 6.03 9.82
CA GLN A 21 3.90 5.62 9.18
C GLN A 21 3.64 4.92 7.84
N GLU A 22 2.62 4.06 7.77
CA GLU A 22 2.19 3.42 6.52
C GLU A 22 1.84 4.48 5.46
N MET A 23 0.99 5.45 5.82
CA MET A 23 0.62 6.56 4.93
C MET A 23 1.83 7.37 4.46
N LYS A 24 2.83 7.58 5.33
CA LYS A 24 4.06 8.30 4.98
C LYS A 24 4.87 7.52 3.95
N LEU A 25 4.96 6.19 4.09
CA LEU A 25 5.64 5.33 3.12
C LEU A 25 4.89 5.29 1.79
N ILE A 26 3.56 5.20 1.81
CA ILE A 26 2.72 5.26 0.60
C ILE A 26 2.92 6.59 -0.13
N ARG A 27 2.85 7.73 0.57
CA ARG A 27 3.11 9.04 -0.04
C ARG A 27 4.50 9.12 -0.65
N ALA A 28 5.49 8.58 0.03
CA ALA A 28 6.85 8.55 -0.48
C ALA A 28 6.99 7.66 -1.72
N LEU A 29 6.29 6.51 -1.76
CA LEU A 29 6.22 5.63 -2.91
C LEU A 29 5.57 6.31 -4.12
N MET A 30 4.45 7.01 -3.91
CA MET A 30 3.74 7.74 -4.97
C MET A 30 4.55 8.91 -5.56
N GLN A 31 5.55 9.42 -4.83
CA GLN A 31 6.48 10.44 -5.31
C GLN A 31 7.67 9.87 -6.09
N VAL A 32 7.85 8.55 -6.12
CA VAL A 32 8.92 7.92 -6.90
C VAL A 32 8.57 8.03 -8.39
N PRO A 33 9.50 8.50 -9.25
CA PRO A 33 9.19 8.68 -10.66
C PRO A 33 8.90 7.32 -11.33
N PRO A 34 7.91 7.23 -12.23
CA PRO A 34 7.54 5.99 -12.94
C PRO A 34 8.74 5.31 -13.62
N ARG A 35 9.64 6.08 -14.22
CA ARG A 35 10.87 5.57 -14.86
C ARG A 35 11.80 4.79 -13.90
N HIS A 36 11.85 5.18 -12.62
CA HIS A 36 12.65 4.46 -11.61
C HIS A 36 11.95 3.17 -11.17
N ILE A 37 10.61 3.17 -11.16
CA ILE A 37 9.80 1.99 -10.86
C ILE A 37 9.94 0.96 -11.99
N ALA A 38 9.84 1.40 -13.26
CA ALA A 38 10.06 0.55 -14.43
C ALA A 38 11.47 -0.06 -14.47
N ALA A 39 12.49 0.66 -14.00
CA ALA A 39 13.85 0.16 -13.92
C ALA A 39 14.05 -0.90 -12.81
N HIS A 40 13.17 -0.93 -11.81
CA HIS A 40 13.28 -1.80 -10.63
C HIS A 40 11.93 -2.42 -10.22
N PRO A 41 11.26 -3.16 -11.12
CA PRO A 41 9.90 -3.67 -10.89
C PRO A 41 9.85 -4.64 -9.70
N THR A 42 10.87 -5.48 -9.52
CA THR A 42 10.94 -6.40 -8.37
C THR A 42 11.04 -5.67 -7.03
N GLN A 43 11.76 -4.55 -6.97
CA GLN A 43 11.86 -3.76 -5.72
C GLN A 43 10.52 -3.10 -5.42
N PHE A 44 9.86 -2.57 -6.44
CA PHE A 44 8.51 -2.02 -6.34
C PHE A 44 7.51 -3.05 -5.79
N GLN A 45 7.46 -4.24 -6.37
CA GLN A 45 6.57 -5.31 -5.91
C GLN A 45 6.83 -5.68 -4.44
N ARG A 46 8.10 -5.75 -4.01
CA ARG A 46 8.44 -6.04 -2.61
C ARG A 46 7.97 -4.96 -1.64
N ILE A 47 8.05 -3.70 -2.04
CA ILE A 47 7.52 -2.58 -1.25
C ILE A 47 6.01 -2.73 -1.10
N VAL A 48 5.30 -2.93 -2.23
CA VAL A 48 3.84 -3.06 -2.21
C VAL A 48 3.41 -4.28 -1.40
N ALA A 49 4.12 -5.41 -1.51
CA ALA A 49 3.84 -6.61 -0.71
C ALA A 49 4.05 -6.39 0.78
N ALA A 50 5.11 -5.68 1.18
CA ALA A 50 5.34 -5.34 2.58
C ALA A 50 4.28 -4.38 3.14
N LEU A 51 3.87 -3.38 2.34
CA LEU A 51 2.74 -2.50 2.70
C LEU A 51 1.42 -3.27 2.79
N ALA A 52 1.21 -4.28 1.93
CA ALA A 52 0.01 -5.10 1.99
C ALA A 52 -0.03 -5.92 3.29
N LEU A 53 1.10 -6.47 3.71
CA LEU A 53 1.23 -7.20 4.98
C LEU A 53 0.93 -6.32 6.20
N THR A 54 1.47 -5.09 6.24
CA THR A 54 1.23 -4.15 7.35
C THR A 54 -0.24 -3.70 7.38
N HIS A 55 -0.82 -3.49 6.20
CA HIS A 55 -2.21 -3.05 6.06
C HIS A 55 -3.19 -4.09 6.60
N THR A 56 -2.99 -5.38 6.29
CA THR A 56 -3.84 -6.48 6.75
C THR A 56 -3.69 -6.77 8.25
N ASP A 57 -2.50 -6.56 8.83
CA ASP A 57 -2.21 -6.91 10.23
C ASP A 57 -2.57 -5.78 11.22
N SER A 58 -2.47 -4.52 10.82
CA SER A 58 -2.67 -3.35 11.71
C SER A 58 -3.61 -2.28 11.15
N GLY A 59 -3.52 -1.98 9.85
CA GLY A 59 -4.11 -0.77 9.25
C GLY A 59 -5.63 -0.72 9.31
N VAL A 60 -6.29 -1.87 9.36
CA VAL A 60 -7.74 -1.95 9.24
C VAL A 60 -8.50 -1.47 10.49
N PHE A 61 -7.91 -1.59 11.68
CA PHE A 61 -8.57 -1.16 12.93
C PHE A 61 -8.60 0.36 13.14
N GLU A 62 -7.79 1.12 12.38
CA GLU A 62 -7.68 2.58 12.49
C GLU A 62 -8.23 3.33 11.26
N LEU A 63 -8.92 2.63 10.34
CA LEU A 63 -9.46 3.26 9.14
C LEU A 63 -10.57 4.26 9.51
N THR A 64 -10.28 5.52 9.24
CA THR A 64 -11.24 6.64 9.29
C THR A 64 -11.74 6.97 7.87
N PRO A 65 -12.85 7.70 7.73
CA PRO A 65 -13.32 8.16 6.41
C PRO A 65 -12.28 9.01 5.66
N ALA A 66 -11.41 9.73 6.39
CA ALA A 66 -10.35 10.54 5.80
C ALA A 66 -9.18 9.69 5.25
N THR A 67 -8.92 8.53 5.86
CA THR A 67 -7.89 7.60 5.41
C THR A 67 -8.39 6.70 4.30
N ASP A 68 -9.69 6.39 4.28
CA ASP A 68 -10.35 5.64 3.20
C ASP A 68 -10.13 6.30 1.82
N ALA A 69 -10.36 7.61 1.72
CA ALA A 69 -10.09 8.36 0.49
C ALA A 69 -8.61 8.32 0.05
N PHE A 70 -7.69 8.26 1.02
CA PHE A 70 -6.26 8.16 0.74
C PHE A 70 -5.89 6.77 0.18
N PHE A 71 -6.41 5.69 0.78
CA PHE A 71 -6.19 4.34 0.27
C PHE A 71 -6.88 4.10 -1.06
N ALA A 72 -8.08 4.64 -1.28
CA ALA A 72 -8.74 4.60 -2.58
C ALA A 72 -7.90 5.27 -3.68
N ALA A 73 -7.32 6.43 -3.39
CA ALA A 73 -6.40 7.11 -4.31
C ALA A 73 -5.12 6.28 -4.57
N PHE A 74 -4.59 5.64 -3.53
CA PHE A 74 -3.43 4.77 -3.66
C PHE A 74 -3.72 3.51 -4.48
N HIS A 75 -4.87 2.86 -4.24
CA HIS A 75 -5.33 1.71 -4.99
C HIS A 75 -5.47 2.05 -6.50
N GLN A 76 -6.10 3.18 -6.82
CA GLN A 76 -6.20 3.65 -8.20
C GLN A 76 -4.80 3.93 -8.80
N TRP A 77 -3.89 4.51 -8.03
CA TRP A 77 -2.51 4.74 -8.47
C TRP A 77 -1.79 3.42 -8.77
N LEU A 78 -1.92 2.39 -7.92
CA LEU A 78 -1.34 1.07 -8.16
C LEU A 78 -1.87 0.43 -9.45
N ARG A 79 -3.18 0.56 -9.74
CA ARG A 79 -3.78 0.12 -11.01
C ARG A 79 -3.14 0.81 -12.21
N GLN A 80 -2.98 2.13 -12.15
CA GLN A 80 -2.32 2.90 -13.22
C GLN A 80 -0.86 2.50 -13.40
N MET A 81 -0.14 2.31 -12.30
CA MET A 81 1.26 1.89 -12.32
C MET A 81 1.43 0.49 -12.89
N ARG A 82 0.51 -0.44 -12.60
CA ARG A 82 0.50 -1.75 -13.23
C ARG A 82 0.35 -1.62 -14.74
N ASP A 83 -0.66 -0.88 -15.18
CA ASP A 83 -1.00 -0.77 -16.61
C ASP A 83 0.10 -0.07 -17.43
N SER A 84 0.71 0.98 -16.86
CA SER A 84 1.67 1.82 -17.59
C SER A 84 3.15 1.49 -17.36
N VAL A 85 3.51 0.89 -16.22
CA VAL A 85 4.91 0.88 -15.74
C VAL A 85 5.38 -0.50 -15.33
N CYS A 86 4.56 -1.24 -14.59
CA CYS A 86 4.92 -2.52 -13.98
C CYS A 86 3.78 -3.54 -14.16
N PRO A 87 3.59 -4.09 -15.37
CA PRO A 87 2.52 -5.06 -15.64
C PRO A 87 2.64 -6.34 -14.82
N GLU A 88 3.82 -6.62 -14.26
CA GLU A 88 4.09 -7.75 -13.38
C GLU A 88 3.56 -7.56 -11.94
N LEU A 89 3.02 -6.38 -11.59
CA LEU A 89 2.41 -6.17 -10.28
C LEU A 89 1.15 -7.02 -10.14
N SER A 90 1.12 -7.91 -9.13
CA SER A 90 0.01 -8.84 -8.92
C SER A 90 -1.29 -8.12 -8.55
N ASP A 91 -2.39 -8.44 -9.23
CA ASP A 91 -3.74 -7.96 -8.86
C ASP A 91 -4.08 -8.25 -7.40
N ALA A 92 -3.69 -9.42 -6.88
CA ALA A 92 -3.93 -9.78 -5.48
C ALA A 92 -3.32 -8.78 -4.48
N LEU A 93 -2.16 -8.19 -4.80
CA LEU A 93 -1.53 -7.17 -3.95
C LEU A 93 -2.26 -5.83 -4.05
N ILE A 94 -2.77 -5.49 -5.23
CA ILE A 94 -3.53 -4.28 -5.48
C ILE A 94 -4.86 -4.34 -4.74
N GLU A 95 -5.58 -5.46 -4.86
CA GLU A 95 -6.87 -5.71 -4.21
C GLU A 95 -6.78 -5.71 -2.69
N ASN A 96 -5.61 -5.97 -2.10
CA ASN A 96 -5.41 -5.88 -0.66
C ASN A 96 -5.63 -4.46 -0.11
N PHE A 97 -5.53 -3.44 -0.95
CA PHE A 97 -5.81 -2.04 -0.62
C PHE A 97 -7.21 -1.58 -1.07
N SER A 98 -8.00 -2.47 -1.68
CA SER A 98 -9.39 -2.18 -2.09
C SER A 98 -10.37 -2.27 -0.92
N LEU A 99 -9.99 -2.93 0.17
CA LEU A 99 -10.84 -3.08 1.35
C LEU A 99 -11.02 -1.73 2.05
N SER A 100 -12.17 -1.10 1.80
CA SER A 100 -12.60 0.09 2.52
C SER A 100 -12.87 -0.20 4.00
N ALA A 101 -12.79 0.84 4.84
CA ALA A 101 -13.17 0.78 6.25
C ALA A 101 -14.59 0.17 6.43
N GLN A 102 -15.47 0.51 5.48
CA GLN A 102 -16.86 0.06 5.41
C GLN A 102 -17.00 -1.45 5.14
N GLU A 103 -16.24 -2.00 4.19
CA GLU A 103 -16.28 -3.45 3.88
C GLU A 103 -15.69 -4.28 5.01
N PHE A 104 -14.71 -3.74 5.74
CA PHE A 104 -14.23 -4.42 6.92
C PHE A 104 -15.21 -4.37 8.08
N ALA A 105 -15.86 -3.21 8.32
CA ALA A 105 -16.92 -3.10 9.31
C ALA A 105 -18.10 -4.03 9.00
N ASP A 106 -18.40 -4.27 7.72
CA ASP A 106 -19.43 -5.22 7.27
C ASP A 106 -19.01 -6.69 7.47
N ARG A 107 -17.70 -6.97 7.42
CA ARG A 107 -17.13 -8.31 7.68
C ARG A 107 -16.84 -8.61 9.15
N MET A 108 -16.69 -7.59 9.99
CA MET A 108 -16.65 -7.79 11.43
C MET A 108 -18.07 -8.07 11.94
N PRO A 109 -18.29 -9.14 12.71
CA PRO A 109 -19.55 -9.28 13.44
C PRO A 109 -19.71 -8.07 14.37
N PRO A 110 -20.93 -7.55 14.57
CA PRO A 110 -21.16 -6.46 15.51
C PRO A 110 -20.63 -6.87 16.90
N PRO A 111 -20.02 -5.94 17.65
CA PRO A 111 -19.65 -6.24 19.04
C PRO A 111 -20.92 -6.62 19.81
N ASP A 112 -20.85 -7.73 20.55
CA ASP A 112 -21.90 -8.22 21.46
C ASP A 112 -22.19 -7.20 22.57
#